data_AF-A0A2U1MQB1-F1
#
_entry.id   AF-A0A2U1MQB1-F1
#
_cell.length_a   1.000
_cell.length_b   1.000
_cell.length_c   1.000
_cell.angle_alpha   90.00
_cell.angle_beta   90.00
_cell.angle_gamma   90.00
#
_symmetry.space_group_name_H-M   'P 1'
#
loop_
_entity.id
_entity.type
_entity.pdbx_description
1 polymer ?
#
loop_
_entity_poly.entity_id
_entity_poly.type
_entity_poly.pdbx_seq_one_letter_code
_entity_poly.pdbx_strand_id
1 'polypeptide(L)'
;MATPSTPYAMAQTPKFQELKKAADSNNLEDVFHLLFTQQYTENEGLIMMLVKMRDDLTEKIKGLEKLIEEGEGFCVFHDEGHTGLEFMKETLERDKKVLAALIGVMDLACEGREEKKSHLLCFG
;
A
#
# COMPACT_ATOMS: atom_id res chain seq x y z
N MET A 1 10.28 -65.11 -0.88
CA MET A 1 9.28 -64.32 -0.15
C MET A 1 9.84 -62.92 0.05
N ALA A 2 9.44 -61.97 -0.80
CA ALA A 2 9.83 -60.57 -0.67
C ALA A 2 8.83 -59.88 0.25
N THR A 3 9.30 -59.25 1.31
CA THR A 3 8.52 -58.39 2.21
C THR A 3 7.97 -57.21 1.41
N PRO A 4 6.68 -56.83 1.55
CA PRO A 4 6.19 -55.63 0.89
C PRO A 4 6.85 -54.41 1.56
N SER A 5 7.54 -53.59 0.77
CA SER A 5 7.96 -52.26 1.20
C SER A 5 6.71 -51.46 1.55
N THR A 6 6.55 -51.13 2.84
CA THR A 6 5.48 -50.26 3.32
C THR A 6 5.54 -48.97 2.50
N PRO A 7 4.43 -48.56 1.84
CA PRO A 7 4.41 -47.29 1.15
C PRO A 7 4.61 -46.22 2.21
N TYR A 8 5.77 -45.56 2.17
CA TYR A 8 5.97 -44.29 2.85
C TYR A 8 4.91 -43.36 2.29
N ALA A 9 3.75 -43.33 2.94
CA ALA A 9 2.69 -42.39 2.65
C ALA A 9 3.37 -41.03 2.61
N MET A 10 3.28 -40.34 1.47
CA MET A 10 3.84 -39.00 1.34
C MET A 10 3.22 -38.18 2.46
N ALA A 11 3.99 -37.98 3.53
CA ALA A 11 3.52 -37.30 4.72
C ALA A 11 3.24 -35.86 4.30
N GLN A 12 1.98 -35.58 4.00
CA GLN A 12 1.49 -34.23 3.84
C GLN A 12 1.89 -33.49 5.11
N THR A 13 2.64 -32.40 4.97
CA THR A 13 2.96 -31.55 6.10
C THR A 13 1.64 -31.18 6.79
N PRO A 14 1.44 -31.55 8.06
CA PRO A 14 0.17 -31.34 8.73
C PRO A 14 -0.18 -29.86 8.74
N LYS A 15 -1.46 -29.53 8.53
CA LYS A 15 -1.92 -28.14 8.61
C LYS A 15 -1.75 -27.64 10.04
N PHE A 16 -1.60 -26.33 10.21
CA PHE A 16 -1.44 -25.72 11.53
C PHE A 16 -2.54 -26.14 12.53
N GLN A 17 -3.80 -26.23 12.07
CA GLN A 17 -4.91 -26.70 12.90
C GLN A 17 -4.80 -28.17 13.35
N GLU A 18 -4.16 -29.03 12.57
CA GLU A 18 -3.93 -30.43 12.92
C GLU A 18 -2.82 -30.56 13.97
N LEU A 19 -1.75 -29.77 13.82
CA LEU A 19 -0.68 -29.65 14.83
C LEU A 19 -1.22 -29.09 16.15
N LYS A 20 -2.07 -28.06 16.08
CA LYS A 20 -2.75 -27.46 17.23
C LYS A 20 -3.59 -28.47 18.01
N LYS A 21 -4.43 -29.24 17.30
CA LYS A 21 -5.23 -30.32 17.91
C LYS A 21 -4.36 -31.41 18.53
N ALA A 22 -3.26 -31.77 17.88
CA ALA A 22 -2.33 -32.78 18.40
C ALA A 22 -1.55 -32.28 19.65
N ALA A 23 -1.31 -30.97 19.75
CA ALA A 23 -0.55 -30.35 20.83
C ALA A 23 -1.42 -29.77 21.98
N ASP A 24 -2.75 -29.72 21.82
CA ASP A 24 -3.72 -29.13 22.76
C ASP A 24 -3.31 -27.72 23.26
N SER A 25 -2.79 -26.87 22.35
CA SER A 25 -2.23 -25.56 22.69
C SER A 25 -2.65 -24.47 21.71
N ASN A 26 -3.28 -23.42 22.23
CA ASN A 26 -3.73 -22.26 21.44
C ASN A 26 -2.73 -21.09 21.45
N ASN A 27 -1.66 -21.17 22.26
CA ASN A 27 -0.77 -20.03 22.51
C ASN A 27 -0.14 -19.45 21.23
N LEU A 28 0.19 -20.30 20.26
CA LEU A 28 0.82 -19.87 19.01
C LEU A 28 -0.18 -19.22 18.04
N GLU A 29 -1.45 -19.63 18.08
CA GLU A 29 -2.51 -19.01 17.28
C GLU A 29 -2.82 -17.59 17.77
N ASP A 30 -2.94 -17.41 19.08
CA ASP A 30 -3.16 -16.10 19.69
C ASP A 30 -2.03 -15.10 19.36
N VAL A 31 -0.77 -15.59 19.35
CA VAL A 31 0.40 -14.79 18.96
C VAL A 31 0.32 -14.37 17.49
N PHE A 32 -0.03 -15.28 16.58
CA PHE A 32 -0.17 -14.94 15.16
C PHE A 32 -1.35 -14.00 14.90
N HIS A 33 -2.49 -14.25 15.56
CA HIS A 33 -3.66 -13.39 15.44
C HIS A 33 -3.34 -11.96 15.91
N LEU A 34 -2.66 -11.80 17.06
CA LEU A 34 -2.23 -10.50 17.55
C LEU A 34 -1.27 -9.81 16.56
N LEU A 35 -0.26 -10.52 16.08
CA LEU A 35 0.71 -9.99 15.12
C LEU A 35 0.04 -9.50 13.83
N PHE A 36 -0.83 -10.31 13.23
CA PHE A 36 -1.49 -9.92 11.98
C PHE A 36 -2.53 -8.81 12.18
N THR A 37 -3.18 -8.75 13.36
CA THR A 37 -4.09 -7.65 13.70
C THR A 37 -3.34 -6.33 13.80
N GLN A 38 -2.16 -6.35 14.42
CA GLN A 38 -1.30 -5.17 14.51
C GLN A 38 -0.85 -4.71 13.12
N GLN A 39 -0.32 -5.62 12.29
CA GLN A 39 0.12 -5.29 10.93
C GLN A 39 -1.03 -4.79 10.04
N TYR A 40 -2.23 -5.37 10.16
CA TYR A 40 -3.42 -4.89 9.48
C TYR A 40 -3.75 -3.44 9.86
N THR A 41 -3.71 -3.15 11.17
CA THR A 41 -3.99 -1.81 11.70
C THR A 41 -2.93 -0.79 11.27
N GLU A 42 -1.66 -1.19 11.24
CA GLU A 42 -0.56 -0.37 10.73
C GLU A 42 -0.75 -0.02 9.26
N ASN A 43 -1.19 -0.98 8.43
CA ASN A 43 -1.51 -0.73 7.02
C ASN A 43 -2.70 0.23 6.86
N GLU A 44 -3.77 0.09 7.64
CA GLU A 44 -4.89 1.05 7.63
C GLU A 44 -4.44 2.47 8.03
N GLY A 45 -3.59 2.57 9.06
CA GLY A 45 -2.98 3.84 9.47
C GLY A 45 -2.15 4.48 8.36
N LEU A 46 -1.32 3.69 7.67
CA LEU A 46 -0.53 4.14 6.53
C LEU A 46 -1.44 4.60 5.37
N ILE A 47 -2.47 3.84 5.03
CA ILE A 47 -3.42 4.20 3.96
C ILE A 47 -4.09 5.54 4.26
N MET A 48 -4.57 5.77 5.48
CA MET A 48 -5.19 7.05 5.87
C MET A 48 -4.22 8.23 5.70
N MET A 49 -2.96 8.06 6.09
CA MET A 49 -1.93 9.08 5.92
C MET A 49 -1.66 9.37 4.44
N LEU A 50 -1.53 8.33 3.62
CA LEU A 50 -1.29 8.48 2.18
C LEU A 50 -2.48 9.13 1.45
N VAL A 51 -3.71 8.79 1.82
CA VAL A 51 -4.94 9.42 1.30
C VAL A 51 -4.89 10.93 1.54
N LYS A 52 -4.56 11.35 2.77
CA LYS A 52 -4.44 12.77 3.10
C LYS A 52 -3.36 13.46 2.27
N MET A 53 -2.18 12.85 2.13
CA MET A 53 -1.11 13.39 1.29
C MET A 53 -1.54 13.55 -0.17
N ARG A 54 -2.32 12.59 -0.68
CA ARG A 54 -2.84 12.58 -2.05
C ARG A 54 -3.84 13.71 -2.25
N ASP A 55 -4.76 13.91 -1.31
CA ASP A 55 -5.72 15.01 -1.35
C ASP A 55 -5.01 16.37 -1.30
N ASP A 56 -4.08 16.55 -0.36
CA ASP A 56 -3.31 17.80 -0.21
C ASP A 56 -2.51 18.13 -1.48
N LEU A 57 -1.87 17.14 -2.10
CA LEU A 57 -1.11 17.32 -3.34
C LEU A 57 -2.03 17.59 -4.54
N THR A 58 -3.19 16.93 -4.59
CA THR A 58 -4.19 17.14 -5.65
C THR A 58 -4.70 18.59 -5.64
N GLU A 59 -4.98 19.14 -4.46
CA GLU A 59 -5.42 20.54 -4.34
C GLU A 59 -4.32 21.53 -4.72
N LYS A 60 -3.05 21.26 -4.36
CA LYS A 60 -1.91 22.06 -4.81
C LYS A 60 -1.77 22.06 -6.32
N ILE A 61 -1.88 20.89 -6.96
CA ILE A 61 -1.83 20.75 -8.42
C ILE A 61 -2.92 21.60 -9.08
N LYS A 62 -4.17 21.48 -8.63
CA LYS A 62 -5.29 22.30 -9.16
C LYS A 62 -5.03 23.80 -9.01
N GLY A 63 -4.51 24.21 -7.85
CA GLY A 63 -4.14 25.60 -7.61
C GLY A 63 -3.07 26.09 -8.58
N LEU A 64 -2.05 25.27 -8.83
CA LEU A 64 -0.96 25.61 -9.75
C LEU A 64 -1.42 25.63 -11.21
N GLU A 65 -2.30 24.71 -11.62
CA GLU A 65 -2.93 24.71 -12.95
C GLU A 65 -3.70 26.01 -13.21
N LYS A 66 -4.49 26.46 -12.22
CA LYS A 66 -5.21 27.73 -12.31
C LYS A 66 -4.28 28.93 -12.42
N LEU A 67 -3.20 28.96 -11.65
CA LEU A 67 -2.20 30.04 -11.70
C LEU A 67 -1.46 30.08 -13.05
N ILE A 68 -1.17 28.92 -13.63
CA ILE A 68 -0.55 28.82 -14.96
C ILE A 68 -1.52 29.32 -16.02
N GLU A 69 -2.80 28.91 -15.98
CA GLU A 69 -3.84 29.38 -16.91
C GLU A 69 -4.03 30.90 -16.84
N GLU A 70 -4.14 31.44 -15.62
CA GLU A 70 -4.20 32.89 -15.39
C GLU A 70 -2.95 33.56 -15.94
N GLY A 71 -1.78 32.99 -15.66
CA GLY A 71 -0.50 33.46 -16.17
C GLY A 71 -0.50 33.57 -17.69
N GLU A 72 -0.78 32.47 -18.40
CA GLU A 72 -0.83 32.42 -19.86
C GLU A 72 -1.84 33.39 -20.47
N GLY A 73 -2.93 33.70 -19.75
CA GLY A 73 -3.93 34.68 -20.16
C GLY A 73 -3.46 36.14 -20.10
N PHE A 74 -2.43 36.46 -19.31
CA PHE A 74 -1.86 37.81 -19.29
C PHE A 74 -0.99 38.05 -20.52
N CYS A 75 -1.49 38.88 -21.44
CA CYS A 75 -0.68 39.34 -22.57
C CYS A 75 0.45 40.27 -22.07
N VAL A 76 1.69 39.86 -22.35
CA VAL A 76 2.98 40.54 -22.09
C VAL A 76 3.53 40.35 -20.67
N PHE A 77 4.13 39.20 -20.42
CA PHE A 77 5.14 39.09 -19.37
C PHE A 77 6.44 39.78 -19.83
N HIS A 78 7.06 40.55 -18.92
CA HIS A 78 8.49 40.86 -19.01
C HIS A 78 9.30 39.57 -18.77
N ASP A 79 10.60 39.53 -19.13
CA ASP A 79 11.43 38.31 -19.12
C ASP A 79 11.37 37.50 -17.80
N GLU A 80 11.28 38.19 -16.65
CA GLU A 80 11.16 37.54 -15.33
C GLU A 80 9.81 36.84 -15.14
N GLY A 81 8.72 37.41 -15.68
CA GLY A 81 7.39 36.82 -15.61
C GLY A 81 7.28 35.56 -16.46
N HIS A 82 7.93 35.55 -17.63
CA HIS A 82 7.99 34.35 -18.47
C HIS A 82 8.79 33.23 -17.78
N THR A 83 9.94 33.58 -17.19
CA THR A 83 10.76 32.63 -16.42
C THR A 83 9.97 32.04 -15.24
N GLY A 84 9.23 32.87 -14.49
CA GLY A 84 8.39 32.41 -13.39
C GLY A 84 7.30 31.45 -13.85
N LEU A 85 6.67 31.70 -15.00
CA LEU A 85 5.65 30.82 -15.59
C LEU A 85 6.22 29.44 -15.96
N GLU A 86 7.40 29.40 -16.56
CA GLU A 86 8.06 28.13 -16.89
C GLU A 86 8.43 27.33 -15.64
N PHE A 87 8.92 27.98 -14.57
CA PHE A 87 9.16 27.29 -13.29
C PHE A 87 7.88 26.73 -12.66
N MET A 88 6.75 27.42 -12.80
CA MET A 88 5.46 26.88 -12.36
C MET A 88 5.07 25.63 -13.15
N LYS A 89 5.27 25.62 -14.48
CA LYS A 89 5.01 24.44 -15.33
C LYS A 89 5.91 23.26 -14.98
N GLU A 90 7.20 23.50 -14.78
CA GLU A 90 8.15 22.48 -14.32
C GLU A 90 7.74 21.89 -12.98
N THR A 91 7.32 22.75 -12.04
CA THR A 91 6.82 22.34 -10.73
C THR A 91 5.55 21.51 -10.86
N LEU A 92 4.61 21.92 -11.72
CA LEU A 92 3.37 21.18 -11.98
C LEU A 92 3.65 19.77 -12.51
N GLU A 93 4.53 19.65 -13.50
CA GLU A 93 4.92 18.35 -14.07
C GLU A 93 5.58 17.45 -13.03
N ARG A 94 6.44 18.01 -12.17
CA ARG A 94 7.03 17.28 -11.05
C ARG A 94 5.97 16.83 -10.05
N ASP A 95 5.04 17.71 -9.67
CA ASP A 95 3.99 17.40 -8.70
C ASP A 95 3.05 16.30 -9.21
N LYS A 96 2.69 16.32 -10.50
CA LYS A 96 1.92 15.25 -11.15
C LYS A 96 2.64 13.89 -11.09
N LYS A 97 3.96 13.86 -11.30
CA LYS A 97 4.77 12.64 -11.15
C LYS A 97 4.79 12.14 -9.71
N VAL A 98 4.92 13.04 -8.74
CA VAL A 98 4.85 12.68 -7.31
C VAL A 98 3.48 12.12 -6.96
N LEU A 99 2.41 12.72 -7.48
CA LEU A 99 1.04 12.23 -7.27
C LEU A 99 0.86 10.81 -7.82
N ALA A 100 1.35 10.55 -9.03
CA ALA A 100 1.30 9.21 -9.63
C ALA A 100 2.08 8.17 -8.81
N ALA A 101 3.28 8.53 -8.34
CA ALA A 101 4.06 7.66 -7.46
C ALA A 101 3.35 7.38 -6.13
N LEU A 102 2.71 8.41 -5.54
CA LEU A 102 1.95 8.28 -4.30
C LEU A 102 0.77 7.32 -4.46
N ILE A 103 0.05 7.39 -5.58
CA ILE A 103 -1.03 6.44 -5.91
C ILE A 103 -0.47 5.00 -5.95
N GLY A 104 0.69 4.78 -6.59
CA GLY A 104 1.32 3.46 -6.60
C GLY A 104 1.69 2.94 -5.21
N VAL A 105 2.15 3.81 -4.30
CA VAL A 105 2.40 3.43 -2.90
C VAL A 105 1.10 3.09 -2.17
N MET A 106 0.00 3.81 -2.45
CA MET A 106 -1.31 3.51 -1.88
C MET A 106 -1.84 2.14 -2.34
N ASP A 107 -1.64 1.79 -3.60
CA ASP A 107 -2.05 0.48 -4.14
C ASP A 107 -1.31 -0.65 -3.41
N LEU A 108 0.01 -0.52 -3.23
CA LEU A 108 0.82 -1.48 -2.45
C LEU A 108 0.35 -1.58 -0.99
N ALA A 109 0.00 -0.46 -0.35
CA ALA A 109 -0.52 -0.47 1.02
C ALA A 109 -1.88 -1.19 1.09
N CYS A 110 -2.74 -1.03 0.08
CA CYS A 110 -4.02 -1.74 -0.03
C CYS A 110 -3.80 -3.25 -0.24
N GLU A 111 -2.87 -3.64 -1.10
CA GLU A 111 -2.49 -5.05 -1.29
C GLU A 111 -2.01 -5.67 0.02
N GLY A 112 -1.11 -4.97 0.73
CA GLY A 112 -0.61 -5.40 2.04
C GLY A 112 -1.74 -5.56 3.07
N ARG A 113 -2.74 -4.68 3.07
CA ARG A 113 -3.91 -4.82 3.94
C ARG A 113 -4.73 -6.07 3.59
N GLU A 114 -5.05 -6.30 2.32
CA GLU A 114 -5.84 -7.48 1.93
C GLU A 114 -5.07 -8.78 2.17
N GLU A 115 -3.74 -8.77 2.07
CA GLU A 115 -2.89 -9.88 2.51
C GLU A 115 -3.08 -10.16 4.01
N LYS A 116 -2.95 -9.14 4.88
CA LYS A 116 -3.12 -9.33 6.33
C LYS A 116 -4.53 -9.75 6.71
N LYS A 117 -5.54 -9.22 6.03
CA LYS A 117 -6.94 -9.65 6.19
C LYS A 117 -7.10 -11.14 5.88
N SER A 118 -6.48 -11.60 4.80
CA SER A 118 -6.48 -13.02 4.42
C SER A 118 -5.76 -13.89 5.46
N HIS A 119 -4.65 -13.40 6.04
CA HIS A 119 -3.99 -14.09 7.14
C HIS A 119 -4.87 -14.19 8.38
N LEU A 120 -5.56 -13.11 8.77
CA LEU A 120 -6.48 -13.13 9.91
C LEU A 120 -7.61 -14.16 9.72
N LEU A 121 -8.14 -14.32 8.51
CA LEU A 121 -9.15 -15.34 8.20
C LEU A 121 -8.63 -16.79 8.32
N CYS A 122 -7.32 -17.01 8.23
CA CYS A 122 -6.70 -18.33 8.39
C CYS A 122 -6.49 -18.73 9.86
N PHE A 123 -6.48 -17.75 10.77
CA PHE A 123 -6.24 -17.94 12.21
C PHE A 123 -7.44 -17.53 13.07
N GLY A 124 -8.60 -17.27 12.45
CA GLY A 124 -9.87 -16.92 13.11
C GLY A 124 -10.91 -18.04 13.07
#